data_AF-A0A965FFW7-F1
#
_entry.id   AF-A0A965FFW7-F1
#
_cell.length_a   1.000
_cell.length_b   1.000
_cell.length_c   1.000
_cell.angle_alpha   90.00
_cell.angle_beta   90.00
_cell.angle_gamma   90.00
#
_symmetry.space_group_name_H-M   'P 1'
#
loop_
_entity.id
_entity.type
_entity.pdbx_description
1 polymer ?
#
loop_
_entity_poly.entity_id
_entity_poly.type
_entity_poly.pdbx_seq_one_letter_code
_entity_poly.pdbx_strand_id
1 'polypeptide(L)'
;MLWNLPNSLTVLRIVLIPVFAAIFYMQPNHFANIYATAVFGLAAITDWLDGYYARKLNQTSAFGAFLDPVADKLMVAAALIMMVEFDRV
;
A
#
# COMPACT_ATOMS: atom_id res chain seq x y z
N MET A 1 8.32 0.73 -21.08
CA MET A 1 9.13 -0.32 -20.41
C MET A 1 8.51 -0.58 -19.05
N LEU A 2 8.17 -1.82 -18.71
CA LEU A 2 7.43 -2.19 -17.49
C LEU A 2 8.25 -2.02 -16.19
N TRP A 3 9.56 -1.79 -16.28
CA TRP A 3 10.50 -1.71 -15.17
C TRP A 3 11.04 -0.28 -14.99
N ASN A 4 10.17 0.63 -14.54
CA ASN A 4 10.58 1.96 -14.08
C ASN A 4 10.38 2.02 -12.56
N LEU A 5 11.23 2.77 -11.85
CA LEU A 5 11.15 2.98 -10.39
C LEU A 5 9.73 3.24 -9.87
N PRO A 6 8.91 4.10 -10.52
CA PRO A 6 7.53 4.33 -10.10
C PRO A 6 6.67 3.06 -10.17
N ASN A 7 6.75 2.32 -11.26
CA ASN A 7 5.92 1.12 -11.48
C ASN A 7 6.28 0.00 -10.49
N SER A 8 7.57 -0.11 -10.12
CA SER A 8 8.02 -1.05 -9.08
C SER A 8 7.45 -0.71 -7.69
N LEU A 9 7.33 0.59 -7.37
CA LEU A 9 6.73 1.06 -6.12
C LEU A 9 5.22 0.82 -6.10
N THR A 10 4.53 1.00 -7.23
CA THR A 10 3.10 0.68 -7.34
C THR A 10 2.84 -0.81 -7.15
N VAL A 11 3.67 -1.68 -7.75
CA VAL A 11 3.59 -3.15 -7.55
C VAL A 11 3.88 -3.52 -6.09
N LEU A 12 4.88 -2.89 -5.47
CA LEU A 12 5.16 -3.08 -4.05
C LEU A 12 3.93 -2.77 -3.20
N ARG A 13 3.21 -1.67 -3.48
CA ARG A 13 1.99 -1.32 -2.74
C ARG A 13 0.91 -2.39 -2.85
N ILE A 14 0.70 -2.92 -4.06
CA ILE A 14 -0.28 -4.00 -4.27
C ILE A 14 0.09 -5.24 -3.44
N VAL A 15 1.38 -5.57 -3.33
CA VAL A 15 1.87 -6.68 -2.49
C VAL A 15 1.73 -6.37 -0.99
N LEU A 16 1.82 -5.10 -0.57
CA LEU A 16 1.63 -4.71 0.82
C LEU A 16 0.19 -4.89 1.32
N ILE A 17 -0.82 -4.90 0.44
CA ILE A 17 -2.23 -5.12 0.82
C ILE A 17 -2.45 -6.51 1.47
N PRO A 18 -2.10 -7.64 0.82
CA PRO A 18 -2.24 -8.96 1.45
C PRO A 18 -1.30 -9.14 2.65
N VAL A 19 -0.12 -8.48 2.66
CA VAL A 19 0.76 -8.48 3.84
C VAL A 19 0.10 -7.79 5.03
N PHE A 20 -0.53 -6.63 4.80
CA PHE A 20 -1.30 -5.92 5.81
C PHE A 20 -2.42 -6.79 6.36
N ALA A 21 -3.20 -7.46 5.50
CA ALA A 21 -4.24 -8.39 5.94
C ALA A 21 -3.67 -9.56 6.76
N ALA A 22 -2.56 -10.16 6.31
CA ALA A 22 -1.92 -11.28 7.02
C ALA A 22 -1.46 -10.91 8.44
N ILE A 23 -1.01 -9.67 8.67
CA ILE A 23 -0.61 -9.20 10.00
C ILE A 23 -1.77 -9.23 11.00
N PHE A 24 -2.99 -8.91 10.58
CA PHE A 24 -4.16 -8.97 11.45
C PHE A 24 -4.46 -10.40 11.92
N TYR A 25 -4.24 -11.39 11.05
CA TYR A 25 -4.42 -12.82 11.39
C TYR A 25 -3.31 -13.40 12.28
N MET A 26 -2.22 -12.68 12.59
CA MET A 26 -1.16 -13.16 13.49
C MET A 26 -1.50 -13.05 14.99
N GLN A 27 -2.78 -13.06 15.39
CA GLN A 27 -3.16 -13.06 16.82
C GLN A 27 -2.78 -14.38 17.53
N PRO A 28 -2.33 -14.35 18.81
CA PRO A 28 -2.38 -13.25 19.77
C PRO A 28 -1.03 -12.50 19.89
N ASN A 29 -0.60 -11.82 18.83
CA ASN A 29 0.57 -10.95 18.90
C ASN A 29 0.15 -9.53 19.30
N HIS A 30 0.56 -9.07 20.49
CA HIS A 30 0.32 -7.70 20.97
C HIS A 30 0.90 -6.62 20.03
N PHE A 31 1.92 -6.97 19.24
CA PHE A 31 2.56 -6.06 18.29
C PHE A 31 1.89 -6.02 16.91
N ALA A 32 0.87 -6.85 16.65
CA ALA A 32 0.19 -6.88 15.35
C ALA A 32 -0.34 -5.51 14.92
N ASN A 33 -0.82 -4.70 15.86
CA ASN A 33 -1.36 -3.35 15.60
C ASN A 33 -0.26 -2.38 15.18
N ILE A 34 0.91 -2.51 15.80
CA ILE A 34 2.09 -1.69 15.49
C ILE A 34 2.61 -2.07 14.11
N TYR A 35 2.70 -3.36 13.81
CA TYR A 35 3.11 -3.83 12.48
C TYR A 35 2.13 -3.42 11.38
N ALA A 36 0.81 -3.53 11.63
CA ALA A 36 -0.21 -3.09 10.69
C ALA A 36 -0.11 -1.58 10.41
N THR A 37 0.04 -0.77 11.45
CA THR A 37 0.25 0.68 11.34
C THR A 37 1.52 1.00 10.56
N ALA A 38 2.62 0.28 10.83
CA ALA A 38 3.88 0.46 10.13
C ALA A 38 3.77 0.13 8.64
N VAL A 39 3.11 -0.98 8.28
CA VAL A 39 2.89 -1.37 6.88
C VAL A 39 1.99 -0.36 6.17
N PHE A 40 0.92 0.08 6.80
CA PHE A 40 0.04 1.11 6.25
C PHE A 40 0.79 2.43 6.01
N GLY A 41 1.59 2.87 6.99
CA GLY A 41 2.44 4.06 6.87
C GLY A 41 3.48 3.93 5.75
N LEU A 42 4.15 2.78 5.64
CA LEU A 42 5.09 2.51 4.55
C LEU A 42 4.42 2.54 3.18
N ALA A 43 3.21 2.00 3.05
CA ALA A 43 2.45 2.02 1.80
C ALA A 43 2.06 3.44 1.38
N ALA A 44 1.73 4.32 2.33
CA ALA A 44 1.45 5.73 2.07
C ALA A 44 2.73 6.50 1.68
N ILE A 45 3.86 6.21 2.32
CA ILE A 45 5.15 6.84 1.98
C ILE A 45 5.60 6.42 0.57
N THR A 46 5.42 5.15 0.19
CA THR A 46 5.82 4.67 -1.14
C THR A 46 4.96 5.25 -2.27
N ASP A 47 3.70 5.58 -2.00
CA ASP A 47 2.82 6.38 -2.91
C ASP A 47 3.34 7.78 -3.12
N TRP A 48 3.68 8.45 -2.04
CA TRP A 48 4.22 9.79 -2.22
C TRP A 48 5.56 9.78 -2.98
N LEU A 49 6.39 8.77 -2.73
CA LEU A 49 7.69 8.61 -3.40
C LEU A 49 7.54 8.28 -4.89
N ASP A 50 6.62 7.39 -5.30
CA ASP A 50 6.47 7.03 -6.71
C ASP A 50 6.03 8.22 -7.56
N GLY A 51 5.10 9.04 -7.08
CA GLY A 51 4.65 10.26 -7.72
C GLY A 51 5.71 11.36 -7.70
N TYR A 52 6.58 11.38 -6.69
CA TYR A 52 7.75 12.27 -6.66
C TYR A 52 8.79 11.88 -7.72
N TYR A 53 9.16 10.60 -7.80
CA TYR A 53 10.14 10.12 -8.77
C TYR A 53 9.60 10.15 -10.21
N ALA A 54 8.31 9.86 -10.42
CA ALA A 54 7.68 9.96 -11.73
C ALA A 54 7.77 11.39 -12.30
N ARG A 55 7.52 12.41 -11.46
CA ARG A 55 7.66 13.82 -11.83
C ARG A 55 9.11 14.24 -12.02
N LYS A 56 10.01 13.81 -11.13
CA LYS A 56 11.42 14.20 -11.16
C LYS A 56 12.18 13.59 -12.34
N LEU A 57 11.83 12.36 -12.75
CA LEU A 57 12.49 11.65 -13.84
C LEU A 57 11.79 11.84 -15.19
N ASN A 58 10.69 12.61 -15.26
CA ASN A 58 9.80 12.68 -16.44
C ASN A 58 9.37 11.28 -16.94
N GLN A 59 9.24 10.32 -16.03
CA GLN A 59 8.84 8.94 -16.32
C GLN A 59 7.38 8.71 -15.93
N THR A 60 6.51 9.63 -16.31
CA THR A 60 5.07 9.45 -16.13
C THR A 60 4.57 8.41 -17.14
N SER A 61 3.76 7.46 -16.67
CA SER A 61 3.13 6.46 -17.53
C SER A 61 1.62 6.48 -17.32
N ALA A 62 0.85 6.33 -18.39
CA ALA A 62 -0.61 6.28 -18.30
C ALA A 62 -1.11 5.10 -17.44
N PHE A 63 -0.36 4.00 -17.42
CA PHE A 63 -0.67 2.84 -16.60
C PHE A 63 -0.46 3.10 -15.10
N GLY A 64 0.68 3.69 -14.70
CA GLY A 64 0.93 4.06 -13.31
C GLY A 64 -0.08 5.08 -12.79
N ALA A 65 -0.37 6.12 -13.59
CA ALA A 65 -1.37 7.13 -13.22
C ALA A 65 -2.79 6.56 -13.05
N PHE A 66 -3.13 5.47 -13.75
CA PHE A 66 -4.39 4.75 -13.55
C PHE A 66 -4.35 3.84 -12.32
N LEU A 67 -3.22 3.20 -12.04
CA LEU A 67 -3.05 2.29 -10.91
C LEU A 67 -2.99 3.01 -9.56
N ASP A 68 -2.40 4.20 -9.47
CA ASP A 68 -2.24 4.90 -8.19
C ASP A 68 -3.58 5.10 -7.45
N PRO A 69 -4.65 5.65 -8.07
CA PRO A 69 -5.96 5.79 -7.43
C PRO A 69 -6.64 4.45 -7.10
N VAL A 70 -6.33 3.39 -7.86
CA VAL A 70 -6.89 2.05 -7.63
C VAL A 70 -6.22 1.42 -6.41
N ALA A 71 -4.90 1.46 -6.35
CA ALA A 71 -4.12 0.91 -5.24
C ALA A 71 -4.44 1.64 -3.92
N ASP A 72 -4.61 2.95 -3.94
CA ASP A 72 -5.02 3.76 -2.78
C ASP A 72 -6.38 3.30 -2.22
N LYS A 73 -7.41 3.23 -3.08
CA LYS A 73 -8.75 2.77 -2.67
C LYS A 73 -8.75 1.34 -2.14
N LEU A 74 -7.97 0.44 -2.76
CA LEU A 74 -7.86 -0.94 -2.31
C LEU A 74 -7.18 -1.04 -0.94
N MET A 75 -6.13 -0.25 -0.69
CA MET A 75 -5.45 -0.24 0.60
C MET A 75 -6.37 0.29 1.72
N VAL A 76 -7.07 1.39 1.49
CA VAL A 76 -8.02 1.96 2.47
C VAL A 76 -9.18 0.99 2.71
N ALA A 77 -9.74 0.38 1.65
CA ALA A 77 -10.81 -0.60 1.79
C ALA A 77 -10.36 -1.84 2.59
N ALA A 78 -9.18 -2.38 2.29
CA ALA A 78 -8.61 -3.49 3.04
C ALA A 78 -8.41 -3.12 4.52
N ALA A 79 -7.86 -1.93 4.81
CA ALA A 79 -7.70 -1.44 6.18
C ALA A 79 -9.03 -1.42 6.94
N LEU A 80 -10.08 -0.84 6.35
CA LEU A 80 -11.40 -0.79 6.97
C LEU A 80 -12.01 -2.17 7.18
N ILE A 81 -11.94 -3.05 6.18
CA ILE A 81 -12.45 -4.43 6.28
C ILE A 81 -11.78 -5.17 7.43
N MET A 82 -10.44 -5.14 7.50
CA MET A 82 -9.70 -5.80 8.57
C MET A 82 -10.02 -5.22 9.95
N MET A 83 -10.23 -3.90 10.05
CA MET A 83 -10.58 -3.31 11.34
C MET A 83 -11.98 -3.72 11.82
N VAL A 84 -12.95 -3.83 10.90
CA VAL A 84 -14.31 -4.31 11.21
C VAL A 84 -14.31 -5.80 11.56
N GLU A 85 -13.59 -6.62 10.80
CA GLU A 85 -13.53 -8.08 11.04
C GLU A 85 -12.94 -8.43 12.42
N PHE A 86 -11.98 -7.64 12.89
CA PHE A 86 -11.32 -7.82 14.19
C PHE A 86 -11.92 -6.96 15.31
N ASP A 87 -13.13 -6.42 15.11
CA ASP A 87 -13.90 -5.66 16.11
C ASP A 87 -13.10 -4.50 16.73
N ARG A 88 -12.40 -3.74 15.87
CA ARG A 88 -11.57 -2.60 16.27
C ARG A 88 -12.22 -1.24 16.04
N VAL A 89 -13.36 -1.21 15.36
CA VAL A 89 -14.23 -0.05 15.09
C VAL A 89 -15.64 -0.52 14.85
#